data_AF-A0A955W0A7-F1
#
_entry.id   AF-A0A955W0A7-F1
#
_cell.length_a   1.000
_cell.length_b   1.000
_cell.length_c   1.000
_cell.angle_alpha   90.00
_cell.angle_beta   90.00
_cell.angle_gamma   90.00
#
_symmetry.space_group_name_H-M   'P 1'
#
loop_
_entity.id
_entity.type
_entity.pdbx_description
1 polymer ?
#
loop_
_entity_poly.entity_id
_entity_poly.type
_entity_poly.pdbx_seq_one_letter_code
_entity_poly.pdbx_strand_id
1 'polypeptide(L)'
;MSHRKPHIAAGFSLIELMVVVIIVGVLAALAVPTFVNYIYKSRMSEATNFLGDIRQKQENYRSEFGQYANVGATWTPTGTPGTGKMAWPAPASIPEWTQLGAHPDGPVRFQYRTEAGDPGTAMAGGCATGTTGNSTDFWFMAQAQGDLDADGTMVTVEACSNTDTLWISSPKGWD
;
A
#
# COMPACT_ATOMS: atom_id res chain seq x y z
N MET A 1 18.50 62.49 -38.45
CA MET A 1 17.25 62.03 -37.80
C MET A 1 17.15 60.52 -37.99
N SER A 2 17.31 59.74 -36.91
CA SER A 2 17.31 58.27 -36.96
C SER A 2 15.88 57.74 -36.84
N HIS A 3 15.41 57.04 -37.87
CA HIS A 3 14.06 56.49 -37.96
C HIS A 3 14.05 55.08 -37.35
N ARG A 4 13.66 54.95 -36.07
CA ARG A 4 13.45 53.62 -35.45
C ARG A 4 12.10 53.08 -35.91
N LYS A 5 12.12 51.95 -36.62
CA LYS A 5 10.90 51.19 -36.96
C LYS A 5 10.35 50.58 -35.67
N PRO A 6 9.08 50.83 -35.27
CA PRO A 6 8.49 50.18 -34.12
C PRO A 6 8.29 48.69 -34.43
N HIS A 7 8.74 47.82 -33.51
CA HIS A 7 8.37 46.40 -33.54
C HIS A 7 6.90 46.27 -33.12
N ILE A 8 6.07 45.78 -34.02
CA ILE A 8 4.68 45.42 -33.71
C ILE A 8 4.74 44.18 -32.80
N ALA A 9 4.32 44.31 -31.55
CA ALA A 9 4.10 43.16 -30.69
C ALA A 9 2.90 42.37 -31.25
N ALA A 10 3.16 41.19 -31.81
CA ALA A 10 2.10 40.28 -32.23
C ALA A 10 1.40 39.73 -30.97
N GLY A 11 0.12 40.07 -30.80
CA GLY A 11 -0.73 39.50 -29.75
C GLY A 11 -1.25 38.13 -30.15
N PHE A 12 -1.47 37.26 -29.16
CA PHE A 12 -2.05 35.92 -29.34
C PHE A 12 -3.53 36.02 -29.72
N SER A 13 -4.00 35.17 -30.65
CA SER A 13 -5.41 35.14 -31.02
C SER A 13 -6.25 34.30 -30.06
N LEU A 14 -7.50 34.71 -29.82
CA LEU A 14 -8.45 33.92 -29.04
C LEU A 14 -8.69 32.53 -29.66
N ILE A 15 -8.65 32.42 -30.99
CA ILE A 15 -8.83 31.13 -31.66
C ILE A 15 -7.64 30.19 -31.43
N GLU A 16 -6.42 30.74 -31.37
CA GLU A 16 -5.21 29.95 -31.07
C GLU A 16 -5.31 29.36 -29.66
N LEU A 17 -5.82 30.16 -28.71
CA LEU A 17 -6.04 29.69 -27.35
C LEU A 17 -7.13 28.61 -27.28
N MET A 18 -8.23 28.77 -28.01
CA MET A 18 -9.33 27.80 -28.01
C MET A 18 -8.89 26.43 -28.54
N VAL A 19 -8.12 26.39 -29.63
CA VAL A 19 -7.60 25.13 -30.18
C VAL A 19 -6.65 24.45 -29.19
N VAL A 20 -5.77 25.21 -28.54
CA VAL A 20 -4.85 24.68 -27.53
C VAL A 20 -5.61 24.06 -26.35
N VAL A 21 -6.62 24.75 -25.83
CA VAL A 21 -7.43 24.23 -24.70
C VAL A 21 -8.16 22.94 -25.09
N ILE A 22 -8.69 22.85 -26.31
CA ILE A 22 -9.35 21.63 -26.81
C ILE A 22 -8.36 20.46 -26.87
N ILE A 23 -7.17 20.68 -27.45
CA ILE A 23 -6.14 19.63 -27.54
C ILE A 23 -5.72 19.17 -26.14
N VAL A 24 -5.46 20.12 -25.22
CA VAL A 24 -5.10 19.80 -23.83
C VAL A 24 -6.23 19.05 -23.11
N GLY A 25 -7.50 19.42 -23.35
CA GLY A 25 -8.66 18.75 -22.77
C GLY A 25 -8.76 17.28 -23.19
N VAL A 26 -8.57 16.97 -24.47
CA VAL A 26 -8.58 15.58 -24.98
C VAL A 26 -7.41 14.78 -24.40
N LEU A 27 -6.21 15.36 -24.35
CA LEU A 27 -5.04 14.70 -23.76
C LEU A 27 -5.23 14.42 -22.27
N ALA A 28 -5.78 15.39 -21.52
CA ALA A 28 -6.03 15.24 -20.09
C ALA A 28 -7.05 14.12 -19.80
N ALA A 29 -8.11 14.00 -20.60
CA ALA A 29 -9.13 12.97 -20.43
C ALA A 29 -8.56 11.54 -20.51
N LEU A 30 -7.55 11.30 -21.36
CA LEU A 30 -6.88 10.01 -21.48
C LEU A 30 -5.77 9.81 -20.45
N ALA A 31 -5.02 10.89 -20.13
CA ALA A 31 -3.85 10.82 -19.27
C ALA A 31 -4.18 10.73 -17.76
N VAL A 32 -5.24 11.41 -17.30
CA VAL A 32 -5.60 11.44 -15.88
C VAL A 32 -5.89 10.04 -15.28
N PRO A 33 -6.78 9.21 -15.85
CA PRO A 33 -7.09 7.91 -15.25
C PRO A 33 -5.87 6.97 -15.24
N THR A 34 -5.05 7.00 -16.29
CA THR A 34 -3.84 6.18 -16.39
C THR A 34 -2.77 6.59 -15.38
N PHE A 35 -2.57 7.90 -15.20
CA PHE A 35 -1.64 8.44 -14.22
C PHE A 35 -2.07 8.13 -12.77
N VAL A 36 -3.36 8.26 -12.49
CA VAL A 36 -3.94 7.90 -11.19
C VAL A 36 -3.69 6.42 -10.88
N ASN A 37 -3.96 5.51 -11.83
CA ASN A 37 -3.66 4.08 -11.70
C ASN A 37 -2.17 3.78 -11.45
N TYR A 38 -1.27 4.51 -12.10
CA TYR A 38 0.16 4.39 -11.86
C TYR A 38 0.53 4.75 -10.41
N ILE A 39 -0.05 5.83 -9.87
CA ILE A 39 0.15 6.23 -8.47
C ILE A 39 -0.34 5.13 -7.52
N TYR A 40 -1.53 4.55 -7.73
CA TYR A 40 -2.02 3.46 -6.87
C TYR A 40 -1.08 2.26 -6.86
N LYS A 41 -0.62 1.81 -8.04
CA LYS A 41 0.34 0.69 -8.13
C LYS A 41 1.65 1.01 -7.40
N SER A 42 2.16 2.23 -7.55
CA SER A 42 3.35 2.69 -6.83
C SER A 42 3.15 2.77 -5.32
N ARG A 43 1.94 3.10 -4.85
CA ARG A 43 1.60 3.07 -3.42
C ARG A 43 1.52 1.63 -2.93
N MET A 44 0.86 0.76 -3.69
CA MET A 44 0.67 -0.66 -3.37
C MET A 44 1.97 -1.43 -3.23
N SER A 45 3.00 -1.09 -4.03
CA SER A 45 4.30 -1.77 -3.93
C SER A 45 4.95 -1.63 -2.55
N GLU A 46 4.62 -0.58 -1.80
CA GLU A 46 5.09 -0.43 -0.42
C GLU A 46 4.56 -1.55 0.49
N ALA A 47 3.25 -1.82 0.43
CA ALA A 47 2.62 -2.89 1.19
C ALA A 47 3.17 -4.26 0.80
N THR A 48 3.29 -4.55 -0.49
CA THR A 48 3.79 -5.85 -0.95
C THR A 48 5.25 -6.07 -0.53
N ASN A 49 6.07 -5.03 -0.55
CA ASN A 49 7.46 -5.13 -0.12
C ASN A 49 7.57 -5.38 1.38
N PHE A 50 6.81 -4.63 2.21
CA PHE A 50 6.89 -4.81 3.66
C PHE A 50 6.25 -6.11 4.13
N LEU A 51 5.16 -6.58 3.50
CA LEU A 51 4.62 -7.92 3.75
C LEU A 51 5.61 -9.03 3.35
N GLY A 52 6.42 -8.79 2.31
CA GLY A 52 7.54 -9.67 1.96
C GLY A 52 8.61 -9.75 3.05
N ASP A 53 9.02 -8.60 3.60
CA ASP A 53 9.93 -8.55 4.76
C ASP A 53 9.33 -9.26 5.98
N ILE A 54 8.06 -8.99 6.32
CA ILE A 54 7.37 -9.66 7.43
C ILE A 54 7.39 -11.18 7.24
N ARG A 55 7.05 -11.69 6.05
CA ARG A 55 7.13 -13.14 5.76
C ARG A 55 8.54 -13.66 5.98
N GLN A 56 9.56 -12.99 5.45
CA GLN A 56 10.94 -13.44 5.61
C GLN A 56 11.35 -13.48 7.10
N LYS A 57 10.96 -12.47 7.89
CA LYS A 57 11.21 -12.43 9.33
C LYS A 57 10.47 -13.53 10.08
N GLN A 58 9.22 -13.81 9.69
CA GLN A 58 8.43 -14.89 10.26
C GLN A 58 9.07 -16.26 9.99
N GLU A 59 9.53 -16.53 8.76
CA GLU A 59 10.22 -17.77 8.43
C GLU A 59 11.55 -17.93 9.20
N ASN A 60 12.32 -16.85 9.34
CA ASN A 60 13.54 -16.86 10.16
C ASN A 60 13.21 -17.17 11.63
N TYR A 61 12.20 -16.50 12.19
CA TYR A 61 11.77 -16.72 13.57
C TYR A 61 11.30 -18.17 13.79
N ARG A 62 10.57 -18.75 12.83
CA ARG A 62 10.18 -20.16 12.88
C ARG A 62 11.37 -21.11 12.79
N SER A 63 12.36 -20.82 11.96
CA SER A 63 13.58 -21.62 11.89
C SER A 63 14.36 -21.61 13.21
N GLU A 64 14.28 -20.54 14.00
CA GLU A 64 14.99 -20.40 15.28
C GLU A 64 14.21 -20.98 16.46
N PHE A 65 12.89 -20.76 16.51
CA PHE A 65 12.06 -21.06 17.68
C PHE A 65 11.04 -22.17 17.46
N GLY A 66 10.93 -22.71 16.26
CA GLY A 66 10.00 -23.79 15.90
C GLY A 66 8.54 -23.35 15.73
N GLN A 67 8.25 -22.06 15.88
CA GLN A 67 6.92 -21.44 15.76
C GLN A 67 7.05 -20.04 15.17
N TYR A 68 5.97 -19.48 14.64
CA TYR A 68 5.95 -18.10 14.16
C TYR A 68 5.82 -17.09 15.32
N ALA A 69 6.26 -15.85 15.10
CA ALA A 69 6.15 -14.78 16.09
C ALA A 69 4.74 -14.20 16.09
N ASN A 70 4.07 -14.24 17.24
CA ASN A 70 2.77 -13.58 17.40
C ASN A 70 2.97 -12.11 17.82
N VAL A 71 2.83 -11.18 16.85
CA VAL A 71 2.93 -9.74 17.13
C VAL A 71 1.60 -9.20 17.67
N GLY A 72 0.49 -9.71 17.16
CA GLY A 72 -0.86 -9.44 17.66
C GLY A 72 -1.75 -8.68 16.67
N ALA A 73 -3.03 -8.60 17.02
CA ALA A 73 -4.08 -8.09 16.14
C ALA A 73 -4.11 -6.56 15.97
N THR A 74 -3.27 -5.84 16.72
CA THR A 74 -3.28 -4.37 16.77
C THR A 74 -2.63 -3.77 15.52
N TRP A 75 -3.36 -2.86 14.88
CA TRP A 75 -2.86 -2.11 13.74
C TRP A 75 -1.71 -1.17 14.10
N THR A 76 -0.64 -1.23 13.31
CA THR A 76 0.61 -0.49 13.49
C THR A 76 1.06 0.12 12.16
N PRO A 77 1.24 1.45 12.07
CA PRO A 77 0.84 2.46 13.04
C PRO A 77 -0.68 2.46 13.26
N THR A 78 -1.15 2.96 14.41
CA THR A 78 -2.58 3.00 14.71
C THR A 78 -3.29 4.14 13.99
N GLY A 79 -4.38 3.81 13.29
CA GLY A 79 -5.21 4.74 12.54
C GLY A 79 -5.13 4.47 11.05
N THR A 80 -6.21 4.76 10.33
CA THR A 80 -6.24 4.54 8.89
C THR A 80 -5.38 5.59 8.18
N PRO A 81 -4.32 5.18 7.45
CA PRO A 81 -3.60 6.11 6.60
C PRO A 81 -4.50 6.53 5.43
N GLY A 82 -4.78 7.83 5.32
CA GLY A 82 -5.40 8.43 4.13
C GLY A 82 -4.37 8.67 3.02
N THR A 83 -4.45 9.81 2.33
CA THR A 83 -3.51 10.17 1.25
C THR A 83 -2.04 10.36 1.70
N GLY A 84 -1.81 10.57 3.00
CA GLY A 84 -0.51 10.79 3.61
C GLY A 84 0.20 9.51 4.08
N LYS A 85 1.49 9.65 4.42
CA LYS A 85 2.24 8.60 5.13
C LYS A 85 2.18 8.85 6.64
N MET A 86 2.11 7.78 7.43
CA MET A 86 2.16 7.79 8.88
C MET A 86 3.56 7.39 9.37
N ALA A 87 4.04 8.02 10.43
CA ALA A 87 5.31 7.61 11.04
C ALA A 87 5.18 6.22 11.67
N TRP A 88 6.21 5.39 11.48
CA TRP A 88 6.30 4.12 12.20
C TRP A 88 6.54 4.38 13.69
N PRO A 89 5.82 3.72 14.62
CA PRO A 89 6.00 3.94 16.04
C PRO A 89 7.42 3.58 16.51
N ALA A 90 7.89 4.24 17.57
CA ALA A 90 9.20 3.97 18.13
C ALA A 90 9.27 2.52 18.68
N PRO A 91 10.41 1.81 18.59
CA PRO A 91 10.52 0.40 19.01
C PRO A 91 9.98 0.10 20.42
N ALA A 92 10.20 1.01 21.38
CA ALA A 92 9.71 0.85 22.76
C ALA A 92 8.18 0.82 22.88
N SER A 93 7.45 1.33 21.89
CA SER A 93 5.97 1.31 21.85
C SER A 93 5.39 0.10 21.13
N ILE A 94 6.23 -0.68 20.45
CA ILE A 94 5.87 -1.87 19.65
C ILE A 94 6.91 -2.99 19.88
N PRO A 95 7.07 -3.47 21.12
CA PRO A 95 8.11 -4.43 21.46
C PRO A 95 8.00 -5.74 20.67
N GLU A 96 6.79 -6.17 20.30
CA GLU A 96 6.57 -7.40 19.55
C GLU A 96 7.02 -7.28 18.08
N TRP A 97 6.81 -6.12 17.45
CA TRP A 97 7.40 -5.82 16.13
C TRP A 97 8.93 -5.79 16.20
N THR A 98 9.47 -5.25 17.29
CA THR A 98 10.91 -5.22 17.54
C THR A 98 11.47 -6.63 17.71
N GLN A 99 10.73 -7.53 18.37
CA GLN A 99 11.08 -8.95 18.52
C GLN A 99 11.08 -9.68 17.18
N LEU A 100 10.06 -9.47 16.34
CA LEU A 100 10.04 -10.03 14.97
C LEU A 100 11.19 -9.46 14.11
N GLY A 101 11.59 -8.21 14.37
CA GLY A 101 12.64 -7.53 13.63
C GLY A 101 12.21 -7.07 12.24
N ALA A 102 10.90 -7.00 11.98
CA ALA A 102 10.32 -6.39 10.78
C ALA A 102 10.10 -4.90 11.04
N HIS A 103 10.70 -4.04 10.21
CA HIS A 103 10.60 -2.58 10.35
C HIS A 103 10.72 -1.90 8.98
N PRO A 104 9.81 -0.99 8.61
CA PRO A 104 9.88 -0.27 7.33
C PRO A 104 10.94 0.84 7.36
N ASP A 105 11.57 1.16 6.22
CA ASP A 105 12.64 2.18 6.15
C ASP A 105 12.18 3.64 6.30
N GLY A 106 10.93 3.88 6.70
CA GLY A 106 10.38 5.21 6.90
C GLY A 106 8.87 5.22 7.07
N PRO A 107 8.24 6.41 6.96
CA PRO A 107 6.80 6.55 7.06
C PRO A 107 6.03 5.71 6.03
N VAL A 108 4.92 5.13 6.46
CA VAL A 108 4.15 4.13 5.71
C VAL A 108 2.77 4.62 5.27
N ARG A 109 2.26 4.10 4.16
CA ARG A 109 0.93 4.36 3.58
C ARG A 109 -0.13 3.35 3.98
N PHE A 110 0.27 2.31 4.71
CA PHE A 110 -0.60 1.26 5.21
C PHE A 110 -0.37 1.14 6.71
N GLN A 111 -1.42 0.75 7.42
CA GLN A 111 -1.29 0.14 8.74
C GLN A 111 -1.11 -1.36 8.56
N TYR A 112 -0.35 -1.97 9.44
CA TYR A 112 0.03 -3.37 9.37
C TYR A 112 -0.32 -4.09 10.66
N ARG A 113 -0.63 -5.38 10.55
CA ARG A 113 -0.70 -6.29 11.68
C ARG A 113 -0.19 -7.66 11.25
N THR A 114 0.33 -8.43 12.19
CA THR A 114 0.69 -9.82 11.94
C THR A 114 0.40 -10.66 13.18
N GLU A 115 -0.27 -11.76 12.95
CA GLU A 115 -0.71 -12.67 13.99
C GLU A 115 -0.19 -14.06 13.66
N ALA A 116 0.14 -14.82 14.71
CA ALA A 116 0.54 -16.21 14.58
C ALA A 116 -0.22 -17.07 15.59
N GLY A 117 -0.35 -18.35 15.27
CA GLY A 117 -1.01 -19.29 16.15
C GLY A 117 -0.57 -20.73 15.97
N ASP A 118 -1.01 -21.55 16.93
CA ASP A 118 -0.63 -22.94 17.05
C ASP A 118 -1.35 -23.83 16.02
N PRO A 119 -0.79 -25.02 15.72
CA PRO A 119 -1.48 -26.06 14.97
C PRO A 119 -2.90 -26.33 15.51
N GLY A 120 -3.86 -26.46 14.60
CA GLY A 120 -5.26 -26.73 14.97
C GLY A 120 -6.05 -25.52 15.48
N THR A 121 -5.43 -24.35 15.65
CA THR A 121 -6.16 -23.11 15.95
C THR A 121 -6.65 -22.42 14.67
N ALA A 122 -7.72 -21.65 14.80
CA ALA A 122 -8.23 -20.87 13.67
C ALA A 122 -7.33 -19.66 13.42
N MET A 123 -6.97 -19.45 12.14
CA MET A 123 -6.25 -18.26 11.72
C MET A 123 -7.12 -17.01 11.91
N ALA A 124 -6.74 -16.19 12.88
CA ALA A 124 -7.39 -14.92 13.12
C ALA A 124 -7.10 -13.96 11.96
N GLY A 125 -8.11 -13.25 11.47
CA GLY A 125 -7.91 -12.07 10.61
C GLY A 125 -7.88 -12.28 9.09
N GLY A 126 -7.69 -13.49 8.54
CA GLY A 126 -8.00 -13.83 7.13
C GLY A 126 -6.84 -14.20 6.18
N CYS A 127 -7.17 -15.09 5.24
CA CYS A 127 -6.77 -15.19 3.82
C CYS A 127 -8.05 -15.56 3.06
N ALA A 128 -8.84 -14.56 2.66
CA ALA A 128 -10.29 -14.67 2.45
C ALA A 128 -10.74 -15.72 1.39
N THR A 129 -11.08 -16.94 1.85
CA THR A 129 -12.22 -17.84 1.52
C THR A 129 -11.74 -19.30 1.60
N GLY A 130 -11.90 -19.96 2.77
CA GLY A 130 -11.89 -21.42 2.82
C GLY A 130 -10.69 -22.15 3.43
N THR A 131 -9.80 -21.50 4.17
CA THR A 131 -8.99 -22.21 5.19
C THR A 131 -9.38 -21.72 6.57
N THR A 132 -10.60 -22.07 6.98
CA THR A 132 -10.93 -22.22 8.40
C THR A 132 -9.96 -23.21 9.02
N GLY A 133 -9.49 -22.86 10.22
CA GLY A 133 -8.47 -23.57 10.99
C GLY A 133 -8.54 -25.08 10.90
N ASN A 134 -7.45 -25.66 10.42
CA ASN A 134 -6.75 -26.79 11.02
C ASN A 134 -5.52 -27.04 10.17
N SER A 135 -4.61 -26.06 10.06
CA SER A 135 -3.26 -26.43 9.67
C SER A 135 -2.75 -27.34 10.77
N THR A 136 -2.28 -28.53 10.41
CA THR A 136 -1.55 -29.42 11.33
C THR A 136 -0.19 -28.84 11.75
N ASP A 137 0.07 -27.60 11.33
CA ASP A 137 1.32 -26.86 11.45
C ASP A 137 1.04 -25.43 11.95
N PHE A 138 2.07 -24.78 12.47
CA PHE A 138 2.02 -23.39 12.91
C PHE A 138 1.66 -22.49 11.75
N TRP A 139 0.95 -21.39 12.04
CA TRP A 139 0.57 -20.43 11.02
C TRP A 139 0.94 -19.01 11.43
N PHE A 140 1.25 -18.19 10.44
CA PHE A 140 1.18 -16.74 10.54
C PHE A 140 0.28 -16.18 9.45
N MET A 141 -0.23 -14.98 9.72
CA MET A 141 -0.84 -14.08 8.77
C MET A 141 -0.28 -12.68 8.97
N ALA A 142 -0.19 -11.92 7.89
CA ALA A 142 0.20 -10.52 7.91
C ALA A 142 -0.72 -9.74 6.98
N GLN A 143 -1.15 -8.57 7.42
CA GLN A 143 -2.05 -7.73 6.65
C GLN A 143 -1.53 -6.31 6.57
N ALA A 144 -1.76 -5.69 5.42
CA ALA A 144 -1.62 -4.27 5.19
C ALA A 144 -2.97 -3.69 4.83
N GLN A 145 -3.38 -2.59 5.44
CA GLN A 145 -4.62 -1.89 5.13
C GLN A 145 -4.37 -0.39 4.94
N GLY A 146 -4.95 0.20 3.91
CA GLY A 146 -4.79 1.64 3.65
C GLY A 146 -5.88 2.20 2.73
N ASP A 147 -6.17 3.49 2.88
CA ASP A 147 -7.05 4.25 2.00
C ASP A 147 -6.18 5.03 1.00
N LEU A 148 -5.97 4.44 -0.17
CA LEU A 148 -5.01 4.96 -1.13
C LEU A 148 -5.49 6.23 -1.86
N ASP A 149 -6.74 6.64 -1.74
CA ASP A 149 -7.32 7.79 -2.44
C ASP A 149 -8.19 8.71 -1.59
N ALA A 150 -8.31 8.41 -0.29
CA ALA A 150 -9.13 9.13 0.67
C ALA A 150 -10.62 9.15 0.30
N ASP A 151 -11.10 8.11 -0.38
CA ASP A 151 -12.53 7.95 -0.66
C ASP A 151 -13.26 7.05 0.36
N GLY A 152 -12.56 6.62 1.41
CA GLY A 152 -13.09 5.84 2.52
C GLY A 152 -13.12 4.34 2.26
N THR A 153 -12.68 3.86 1.09
CA THR A 153 -12.55 2.42 0.85
C THR A 153 -11.13 1.94 1.04
N MET A 154 -10.98 0.94 1.90
CA MET A 154 -9.69 0.35 2.20
C MET A 154 -9.29 -0.67 1.14
N VAL A 155 -8.02 -0.62 0.77
CA VAL A 155 -7.32 -1.74 0.14
C VAL A 155 -6.69 -2.57 1.25
N THR A 156 -6.97 -3.87 1.24
CA THR A 156 -6.35 -4.85 2.13
C THR A 156 -5.45 -5.78 1.32
N VAL A 157 -4.24 -6.00 1.81
CA VAL A 157 -3.29 -6.98 1.27
C VAL A 157 -2.98 -7.97 2.37
N GLU A 158 -2.97 -9.26 2.05
CA GLU A 158 -2.77 -10.33 3.01
C GLU A 158 -1.64 -11.26 2.53
N ALA A 159 -0.79 -11.66 3.47
CA ALA A 159 0.22 -12.69 3.32
C ALA A 159 0.00 -13.74 4.39
N CYS A 160 -0.06 -15.02 4.00
CA CYS A 160 -0.27 -16.11 4.94
C CYS A 160 0.83 -17.16 4.77
N SER A 161 1.08 -17.92 5.85
CA SER A 161 2.01 -19.07 5.87
C SER A 161 1.59 -20.22 4.95
N ASN A 162 0.29 -20.37 4.68
CA ASN A 162 -0.25 -21.49 3.90
C ASN A 162 -0.25 -21.25 2.39
N THR A 163 0.17 -20.07 1.92
CA THR A 163 0.24 -19.73 0.50
C THR A 163 1.37 -18.75 0.23
N ASP A 164 2.07 -18.95 -0.88
CA ASP A 164 3.10 -18.02 -1.37
C ASP A 164 2.51 -16.80 -2.06
N THR A 165 1.22 -16.84 -2.42
CA THR A 165 0.54 -15.73 -3.11
C THR A 165 0.04 -14.70 -2.12
N LEU A 166 0.17 -13.42 -2.46
CA LEU A 166 -0.53 -12.35 -1.74
C LEU A 166 -2.00 -12.32 -2.17
N TRP A 167 -2.90 -12.21 -1.20
CA TRP A 167 -4.29 -11.87 -1.49
C TRP A 167 -4.43 -10.35 -1.44
N ILE A 168 -5.20 -9.80 -2.37
CA ILE A 168 -5.47 -8.37 -2.46
C ILE A 168 -6.98 -8.22 -2.57
N SER A 169 -7.59 -7.41 -1.70
CA SER A 169 -8.99 -7.05 -1.80
C SER A 169 -9.27 -6.41 -3.16
N SER A 170 -10.44 -6.68 -3.75
CA SER A 170 -10.83 -6.20 -5.09
C SER A 170 -10.22 -4.83 -5.41
N PRO A 171 -9.32 -4.73 -6.41
CA PRO A 171 -8.76 -3.47 -6.83
C PRO A 171 -9.91 -2.52 -7.21
N LYS A 172 -9.97 -1.33 -6.61
CA LYS A 172 -10.94 -0.32 -7.05
C LYS A 172 -10.79 -0.04 -8.54
N GLY A 173 -11.86 -0.22 -9.30
CA GLY A 173 -12.01 0.27 -10.67
C GLY A 173 -11.40 -0.57 -11.79
N TRP A 174 -11.40 -1.91 -11.69
CA TRP A 174 -10.96 -2.82 -12.76
C TRP A 174 -12.12 -3.54 -13.47
N ASP A 175 -13.35 -3.06 -13.24
CA ASP A 175 -14.58 -3.49 -13.92
C ASP A 175 -15.15 -2.33 -14.75
#